data_AF-A0A9D4H945-F1
#
_entry.id   AF-A0A9D4H945-F1
#
_cell.length_a   1.000
_cell.length_b   1.000
_cell.length_c   1.000
_cell.angle_alpha   90.00
_cell.angle_beta   90.00
_cell.angle_gamma   90.00
#
_symmetry.space_group_name_H-M   'P 1'
#
loop_
_entity.id
_entity.type
_entity.pdbx_description
1 polymer ?
#
loop_
_entity_poly.entity_id
_entity_poly.type
_entity_poly.pdbx_seq_one_letter_code
_entity_poly.pdbx_strand_id
1 'polypeptide(L)'
;MAETETESHEKIDYITPAYACDEKTKEGYVRVIVAIKNLAISRDIVRHGLRPKMVKKASNAKVEVVFENQALCVTVNGEKDAMKGKNFQLKVRKLPHEIDSDKSYYKADEDRLLLFLCKLQNKSWYPELDNGLDLEDEED
;
A
#
# COMPACT_ATOMS: atom_id res chain seq x y z
N MET A 1 -12.91 43.47 0.79
CA MET A 1 -13.87 42.48 1.29
C MET A 1 -13.27 41.14 0.89
N ALA A 2 -12.82 40.35 1.87
CA ALA A 2 -12.16 39.08 1.63
C ALA A 2 -13.23 37.99 1.66
N GLU A 3 -13.43 37.30 0.55
CA GLU A 3 -14.28 36.12 0.47
C GLU A 3 -13.41 34.91 0.82
N THR A 4 -13.69 34.29 1.97
CA THR A 4 -13.08 33.02 2.37
C THR A 4 -13.84 31.90 1.68
N GLU A 5 -13.24 31.32 0.64
CA GLU A 5 -13.70 30.06 0.05
C GLU A 5 -13.64 28.97 1.13
N THR A 6 -14.80 28.43 1.45
CA THR A 6 -14.94 27.32 2.39
C THR A 6 -14.66 26.05 1.62
N GLU A 7 -13.43 25.53 1.72
CA GLU A 7 -13.07 24.19 1.23
C GLU A 7 -13.88 23.15 2.00
N SER A 8 -15.03 22.77 1.43
CA SER A 8 -15.79 21.60 1.82
C SER A 8 -14.94 20.36 1.56
N HIS A 9 -14.22 19.91 2.59
CA HIS A 9 -13.58 18.60 2.60
C HIS A 9 -14.70 17.54 2.57
N GLU A 10 -14.97 16.96 1.41
CA GLU A 10 -15.74 15.71 1.33
C GLU A 10 -15.04 14.69 2.23
N LYS A 11 -15.74 14.23 3.27
CA LYS A 11 -15.26 13.13 4.12
C LYS A 11 -15.24 11.89 3.24
N ILE A 12 -14.05 11.44 2.87
CA ILE A 12 -13.87 10.20 2.11
C ILE A 12 -13.92 9.06 3.11
N ASP A 13 -14.98 8.24 3.07
CA ASP A 13 -15.04 7.00 3.85
C ASP A 13 -14.03 5.98 3.30
N TYR A 14 -13.08 5.57 4.15
CA TYR A 14 -12.09 4.55 3.84
C TYR A 14 -12.47 3.21 4.48
N ILE A 15 -12.25 2.14 3.72
CA ILE A 15 -12.45 0.77 4.18
C ILE A 15 -11.07 0.18 4.53
N THR A 16 -10.88 -0.26 5.77
CA THR A 16 -9.66 -0.97 6.16
C THR A 16 -9.62 -2.35 5.48
N PRO A 17 -8.66 -2.61 4.57
CA PRO A 17 -8.58 -3.88 3.86
C PRO A 17 -8.00 -4.97 4.76
N ALA A 18 -8.43 -6.21 4.52
CA ALA A 18 -7.75 -7.37 5.11
C ALA A 18 -6.31 -7.47 4.57
N TYR A 19 -5.37 -7.88 5.42
CA TYR A 19 -3.98 -8.06 5.03
C TYR A 19 -3.36 -9.31 5.64
N ALA A 20 -2.23 -9.73 5.08
CA ALA A 20 -1.38 -10.79 5.62
C ALA A 20 0.09 -10.42 5.47
N CYS A 21 0.95 -10.95 6.34
CA CYS A 21 2.38 -10.69 6.32
C CYS A 21 3.17 -11.98 6.07
N ASP A 22 4.27 -11.88 5.34
CA ASP A 22 5.15 -13.01 5.04
C ASP A 22 6.61 -12.56 4.88
N GLU A 23 7.49 -13.10 5.70
CA GLU A 23 8.94 -12.82 5.70
C GLU A 23 9.75 -13.87 4.90
N LYS A 24 9.13 -15.00 4.51
CA LYS A 24 9.86 -16.14 3.92
C LYS A 24 10.06 -16.02 2.41
N THR A 25 9.31 -15.13 1.75
CA THR A 25 9.32 -15.01 0.28
C THR A 25 10.63 -14.45 -0.27
N LYS A 26 11.30 -13.53 0.44
CA LYS A 26 12.52 -12.88 -0.05
C LYS A 26 13.39 -12.46 1.13
N GLU A 27 14.63 -12.93 1.16
CA GLU A 27 15.59 -12.57 2.20
C GLU A 27 15.77 -11.05 2.28
N GLY A 28 15.80 -10.52 3.50
CA GLY A 28 15.90 -9.08 3.76
C GLY A 28 14.61 -8.30 3.55
N TYR A 29 13.48 -8.94 3.19
CA TYR A 29 12.20 -8.26 3.00
C TYR A 29 11.07 -8.88 3.80
N VAL A 30 10.14 -8.04 4.23
CA VAL A 30 8.81 -8.47 4.69
C VAL A 30 7.80 -8.12 3.61
N ARG A 31 7.00 -9.10 3.21
CA ARG A 31 5.91 -8.92 2.26
C ARG A 31 4.61 -8.68 3.01
N VAL A 32 3.94 -7.56 2.75
CA VAL A 32 2.58 -7.30 3.21
C VAL A 32 1.63 -7.45 2.01
N ILE A 33 0.66 -8.34 2.13
CA ILE A 33 -0.32 -8.67 1.10
C ILE A 33 -1.63 -8.02 1.53
N VAL A 34 -2.07 -6.99 0.80
CA VAL A 34 -3.30 -6.26 1.11
C VAL A 34 -4.38 -6.70 0.12
N ALA A 35 -5.50 -7.20 0.62
CA ALA A 35 -6.61 -7.68 -0.19
C ALA A 35 -7.48 -6.50 -0.64
N ILE A 36 -7.55 -6.29 -1.95
CA ILE A 36 -8.34 -5.22 -2.58
C ILE A 36 -9.21 -5.86 -3.66
N LYS A 37 -10.39 -6.33 -3.27
CA LYS A 37 -11.28 -7.09 -4.16
C LYS A 37 -11.73 -6.24 -5.35
N ASN A 38 -11.67 -6.82 -6.55
CA ASN A 38 -11.91 -6.21 -7.85
C ASN A 38 -10.82 -5.23 -8.31
N LEU A 39 -9.63 -5.23 -7.70
CA LEU A 39 -8.49 -4.50 -8.23
C LEU A 39 -8.06 -5.14 -9.55
N ALA A 40 -8.23 -4.39 -10.64
CA ALA A 40 -7.80 -4.81 -11.96
C ALA A 40 -6.41 -4.26 -12.25
N ILE A 41 -5.60 -5.04 -12.96
CA ILE A 41 -4.26 -4.63 -13.38
C ILE A 41 -4.19 -4.46 -14.90
N SER A 42 -3.49 -3.43 -15.34
CA SER A 42 -2.99 -3.31 -16.71
C SER A 42 -1.49 -3.56 -16.74
N ARG A 43 -1.00 -3.94 -17.92
CA ARG A 43 0.43 -4.05 -18.19
C ARG A 43 0.84 -2.86 -19.05
N ASP A 44 1.67 -2.00 -18.50
CA ASP A 44 2.29 -0.91 -19.24
C ASP A 44 3.72 -1.28 -19.64
N ILE A 45 4.13 -0.83 -20.81
CA ILE A 45 5.51 -0.94 -21.27
C ILE A 45 6.22 0.37 -20.92
N VAL A 46 7.10 0.33 -19.92
CA VAL A 46 7.97 1.46 -19.58
C VAL A 46 9.30 1.27 -20.28
N ARG A 47 9.68 2.23 -21.14
CA ARG A 47 11.00 2.25 -21.78
C ARG A 47 12.02 2.83 -20.79
N HIS A 48 12.85 1.96 -20.22
CA HIS A 48 13.98 2.37 -19.38
C HIS A 48 15.28 1.87 -20.03
N GLY A 49 15.95 2.74 -20.78
CA GLY A 49 17.13 2.39 -21.58
C GLY A 49 16.83 1.46 -22.76
N LEU A 50 17.78 0.56 -23.08
CA LEU A 50 17.74 -0.31 -24.28
C LEU A 50 16.75 -1.47 -24.20
N ARG A 51 16.19 -1.80 -23.02
CA ARG A 51 15.21 -2.89 -22.87
C ARG A 51 13.90 -2.38 -22.28
N PRO A 52 12.77 -2.49 -23.00
CA PRO A 52 11.46 -2.16 -22.45
C PRO A 52 11.14 -3.10 -21.29
N LYS A 53 10.66 -2.56 -20.16
CA LYS A 53 10.19 -3.33 -19.02
C LYS A 53 8.67 -3.28 -18.97
N MET A 54 8.05 -4.46 -18.85
CA MET A 54 6.62 -4.58 -18.61
C MET A 54 6.37 -4.39 -17.11
N VAL A 55 5.54 -3.42 -16.74
CA VAL A 55 5.15 -3.16 -15.35
C VAL A 55 3.66 -3.35 -15.18
N LYS A 56 3.25 -3.99 -14.09
CA LYS A 56 1.84 -4.10 -13.70
C LYS A 56 1.46 -2.84 -12.92
N LYS A 57 0.33 -2.23 -13.27
CA LYS A 57 -0.26 -1.10 -12.55
C LYS A 57 -1.74 -1.35 -12.34
N ALA A 58 -2.31 -0.76 -11.29
CA ALA A 58 -3.76 -0.72 -11.12
C ALA A 58 -4.38 0.06 -12.29
N SER A 59 -5.41 -0.51 -12.93
CA SER A 59 -6.06 0.10 -14.10
C SER A 59 -7.39 0.79 -13.77
N ASN A 60 -8.01 0.39 -12.64
CA ASN A 60 -9.31 0.87 -12.19
C ASN A 60 -9.27 1.58 -10.82
N ALA A 61 -8.08 1.83 -10.28
CA ALA A 61 -7.88 2.53 -9.02
C ALA A 61 -6.55 3.31 -9.01
N LYS A 62 -6.52 4.41 -8.29
CA LYS A 62 -5.30 5.15 -7.94
C LYS A 62 -4.72 4.57 -6.65
N VAL A 63 -3.48 4.10 -6.72
CA VAL A 63 -2.76 3.51 -5.58
C VAL A 63 -1.66 4.47 -5.15
N GLU A 64 -1.67 4.84 -3.89
CA GLU A 64 -0.64 5.64 -3.24
C GLU A 64 -0.08 4.85 -2.06
N VAL A 65 1.25 4.79 -1.98
CA VAL A 65 1.96 4.09 -0.92
C VAL A 65 3.05 5.01 -0.40
N VAL A 66 3.02 5.28 0.90
CA VAL A 66 4.02 6.05 1.61
C VAL A 66 4.76 5.10 2.54
N PHE A 67 6.06 4.96 2.32
CA PHE A 67 6.97 4.23 3.19
C PHE A 67 7.70 5.22 4.08
N GLU A 68 7.60 5.05 5.39
CA GLU A 68 8.41 5.77 6.37
C GLU A 68 9.31 4.79 7.12
N ASN A 69 10.27 5.32 7.89
CA ASN A 69 11.28 4.49 8.56
C ASN A 69 10.67 3.36 9.41
N GLN A 70 9.53 3.59 10.07
CA GLN A 70 8.85 2.56 10.88
C GLN A 70 7.32 2.57 10.69
N ALA A 71 6.82 3.22 9.63
CA ALA A 71 5.39 3.31 9.37
C ALA A 71 5.10 3.08 7.89
N LEU A 72 3.86 2.72 7.59
CA LEU A 72 3.40 2.45 6.23
C LEU A 72 1.97 2.96 6.09
N CYS A 73 1.72 3.72 5.03
CA CYS A 73 0.36 4.10 4.64
C CYS A 73 0.11 3.65 3.20
N VAL A 74 -0.99 2.93 2.99
CA VAL A 74 -1.46 2.52 1.67
C VAL A 74 -2.86 3.06 1.49
N THR A 75 -3.05 3.84 0.44
CA THR A 75 -4.36 4.37 0.06
C THR A 75 -4.68 3.89 -1.35
N VAL A 76 -5.87 3.30 -1.52
CA VAL A 76 -6.38 2.86 -2.82
C VAL A 76 -7.72 3.52 -3.06
N ASN A 77 -7.76 4.44 -4.02
CA ASN A 77 -8.98 5.13 -4.41
C ASN A 77 -9.52 4.53 -5.70
N GLY A 78 -10.67 3.88 -5.64
CA GLY A 78 -11.27 3.23 -6.80
C GLY A 78 -11.96 4.22 -7.73
N GLU A 79 -11.50 4.26 -8.99
CA GLU A 79 -11.91 5.29 -9.96
C GLU A 79 -12.89 4.75 -11.01
N LYS A 80 -12.84 3.44 -11.29
CA LYS A 80 -13.58 2.82 -12.41
C LYS A 80 -14.19 1.48 -12.04
N ASP A 81 -15.13 1.03 -12.88
CA ASP A 81 -15.74 -0.30 -12.83
C ASP A 81 -16.26 -0.67 -11.43
N ALA A 82 -16.06 -1.92 -11.00
CA ALA A 82 -16.46 -2.42 -9.69
C ALA A 82 -15.71 -1.78 -8.50
N MET A 83 -14.70 -0.95 -8.77
CA MET A 83 -13.94 -0.18 -7.78
C MET A 83 -14.45 1.25 -7.62
N LYS A 84 -15.24 1.80 -8.55
CA LYS A 84 -15.66 3.21 -8.53
C LYS A 84 -16.30 3.59 -7.19
N GLY A 85 -15.72 4.57 -6.50
CA GLY A 85 -16.20 5.08 -5.21
C GLY A 85 -15.83 4.20 -4.00
N LYS A 86 -15.08 3.11 -4.19
CA LYS A 86 -14.54 2.31 -3.09
C LYS A 86 -13.13 2.77 -2.77
N ASN A 87 -12.96 3.31 -1.57
CA ASN A 87 -11.67 3.76 -1.10
C ASN A 87 -11.22 2.83 0.03
N PHE A 88 -9.96 2.40 -0.04
CA PHE A 88 -9.35 1.54 0.96
C PHE A 88 -8.15 2.24 1.54
N GLN A 89 -7.96 2.09 2.85
CA GLN A 89 -6.77 2.62 3.49
C GLN A 89 -6.24 1.63 4.53
N LEU A 90 -4.94 1.41 4.50
CA LEU A 90 -4.22 0.67 5.52
C LEU A 90 -3.12 1.56 6.06
N LYS A 91 -3.32 2.08 7.27
CA LYS A 91 -2.32 2.82 8.02
C LYS A 91 -1.72 1.93 9.09
N VAL A 92 -0.43 1.70 9.00
CA VAL A 92 0.35 0.98 9.99
C VAL A 92 1.15 2.01 10.75
N ARG A 93 0.79 2.20 12.02
CA ARG A 93 1.40 3.19 12.92
C ARG A 93 2.84 2.83 13.24
N LYS A 94 3.08 1.54 13.51
CA LYS A 94 4.39 1.05 13.94
C LYS A 94 4.68 -0.35 13.43
N LEU A 95 5.67 -0.44 12.55
CA LEU A 95 6.25 -1.69 12.10
C LEU A 95 7.14 -2.29 13.23
N PRO A 96 7.23 -3.62 13.33
CA PRO A 96 8.09 -4.28 14.32
C PRO A 96 9.53 -3.74 14.36
N HIS A 97 10.11 -3.51 13.18
CA HIS A 97 11.44 -2.90 13.03
C HIS A 97 11.47 -1.89 11.89
N GLU A 98 12.57 -1.14 11.83
CA GLU A 98 12.82 -0.14 10.80
C GLU A 98 12.99 -0.75 9.41
N ILE A 99 12.56 0.02 8.41
CA ILE A 99 12.64 -0.30 6.99
C ILE A 99 13.45 0.75 6.24
N ASP A 100 14.12 0.31 5.19
CA ASP A 100 14.70 1.20 4.20
C ASP A 100 13.59 1.62 3.22
N SER A 101 13.07 2.83 3.39
CA SER A 101 11.95 3.37 2.60
C SER A 101 12.30 3.49 1.10
N ASP A 102 13.54 3.82 0.76
CA ASP A 102 14.00 3.99 -0.61
C ASP A 102 14.10 2.65 -1.37
N LYS A 103 14.38 1.57 -0.63
CA LYS A 103 14.43 0.20 -1.19
C LYS A 103 13.10 -0.54 -1.07
N SER A 104 12.15 -0.01 -0.31
CA SER A 104 10.81 -0.56 -0.19
C SER A 104 9.98 -0.20 -1.42
N TYR A 105 9.14 -1.13 -1.87
CA TYR A 105 8.33 -0.93 -3.07
C TYR A 105 7.05 -1.72 -3.02
N TYR A 106 6.10 -1.39 -3.89
CA TYR A 106 4.87 -2.16 -4.04
C TYR A 106 4.71 -2.70 -5.46
N LYS A 107 3.87 -3.72 -5.60
CA LYS A 107 3.40 -4.26 -6.87
C LYS A 107 1.89 -4.44 -6.81
N ALA A 108 1.21 -4.01 -7.86
CA ALA A 108 -0.21 -4.34 -8.05
C ALA A 108 -0.34 -5.74 -8.66
N ASP A 109 -1.27 -6.52 -8.13
CA ASP A 109 -1.70 -7.80 -8.69
C ASP A 109 -3.23 -7.87 -8.68
N GLU A 110 -3.82 -8.84 -9.38
CA GLU A 110 -5.28 -9.00 -9.39
C GLU A 110 -5.79 -9.24 -7.97
N ASP A 111 -6.79 -8.47 -7.58
CA ASP A 111 -7.44 -8.47 -6.26
C ASP A 111 -6.55 -8.15 -5.05
N ARG A 112 -5.30 -7.69 -5.24
CA ARG A 112 -4.39 -7.41 -4.12
C ARG A 112 -3.24 -6.46 -4.45
N LEU A 113 -2.71 -5.82 -3.41
CA LEU A 113 -1.43 -5.14 -3.44
C LEU A 113 -0.39 -5.95 -2.68
N LEU A 114 0.81 -6.04 -3.26
CA LEU A 114 1.97 -6.70 -2.67
C LEU A 114 3.00 -5.63 -2.31
N LEU A 115 3.17 -5.37 -1.03
CA LEU A 115 4.15 -4.43 -0.50
C LEU A 115 5.38 -5.23 -0.08
N PHE A 116 6.56 -4.75 -0.46
CA PHE A 116 7.84 -5.35 -0.13
C PHE A 116 8.63 -4.34 0.70
N LEU A 117 8.64 -4.56 2.00
CA LEU A 117 9.34 -3.73 2.97
C LEU A 117 10.78 -4.22 3.10
N CYS A 118 11.76 -3.40 2.70
CA CYS A 118 13.17 -3.74 2.84
C CYS A 118 13.58 -3.53 4.29
N LYS A 119 13.96 -4.59 5.00
CA LYS A 119 14.39 -4.49 6.40
C LYS A 119 15.72 -3.75 6.48
N LEU A 120 15.84 -2.79 7.40
CA LEU A 120 17.10 -2.09 7.61
C LEU A 120 18.15 -3.00 8.26
N GLN A 121 17.71 -3.87 9.17
CA GLN A 121 18.51 -4.92 9.78
C GLN A 121 17.96 -6.29 9.39
N ASN A 122 18.85 -7.26 9.10
CA ASN A 122 18.44 -8.62 8.78
C ASN A 122 18.04 -9.42 10.05
N LYS A 123 17.02 -8.92 10.75
CA LYS A 123 16.37 -9.57 11.89
C LYS A 123 15.03 -10.15 11.44
N SER A 124 14.57 -11.21 12.10
CA SER A 124 13.22 -11.71 11.87
C SER A 124 12.21 -10.79 12.54
N TRP A 125 11.06 -10.59 11.89
CA TRP A 125 9.91 -9.88 12.47
C TRP A 125 8.91 -10.85 13.13
N TYR A 126 9.21 -12.15 13.12
CA TYR A 126 8.48 -13.12 13.93
C TYR A 126 9.07 -13.17 15.34
N PRO A 127 8.22 -13.31 16.37
CA PRO A 127 6.77 -13.60 16.31
C PRO A 127 5.85 -12.38 16.20
N GLU A 128 6.35 -11.15 16.16
CA GLU A 128 5.52 -9.94 16.17
C GLU A 128 4.46 -9.92 15.05
N LEU A 129 4.81 -10.43 13.86
CA LEU A 129 3.88 -10.57 12.75
C LEU A 129 2.70 -11.54 13.00
N ASP A 130 2.82 -12.50 13.92
CA ASP A 130 1.73 -13.43 14.25
C ASP A 130 0.56 -12.71 14.95
N ASN A 131 0.83 -11.57 15.60
CA ASN A 131 -0.19 -10.74 16.24
C ASN A 131 -0.83 -9.72 15.28
N GLY A 132 -0.36 -9.66 14.03
CA GLY A 132 -0.73 -8.61 13.07
C GLY A 132 0.11 -7.35 13.21
N LEU A 133 -0.16 -6.37 12.35
CA LEU A 133 0.46 -5.04 12.36
C LEU A 133 -0.35 -4.09 13.25
N ASP A 134 0.35 -3.18 13.93
CA ASP A 134 -0.25 -2.11 14.73
C ASP A 134 -0.87 -1.06 13.79
N LEU A 135 -2.18 -1.13 13.61
CA LEU A 135 -2.93 -0.25 12.73
C LEU A 135 -3.31 1.04 13.46
N GLU A 136 -3.36 2.14 12.72
CA GLU A 136 -4.02 3.35 13.20
C GLU A 136 -5.52 3.17 13.01
N ASP A 137 -6.26 2.97 14.10
CA ASP A 137 -7.71 3.05 14.08
C ASP A 137 -8.10 4.53 13.85
N GLU A 138 -9.06 4.79 12.97
CA GLU A 138 -9.75 6.08 12.94
C GLU A 138 -10.58 6.16 14.24
N GLU A 139 -10.00 6.74 15.30
CA GLU A 139 -10.79 7.18 16.45
C GLU A 139 -11.78 8.26 15.97
N ASP A 140 -13.06 8.06 16.33
CA ASP A 140 -14.29 8.79 15.97
C ASP A 140 -14.21 10.32 15.76
#